data_AF-A0A9P6WVT7-F1
#
_entry.id   AF-A0A9P6WVT7-F1
#
_cell.length_a   1.000
_cell.length_b   1.000
_cell.length_c   1.000
_cell.angle_alpha   90.00
_cell.angle_beta   90.00
_cell.angle_gamma   90.00
#
_symmetry.space_group_name_H-M   'P 1'
#
loop_
_entity.id
_entity.type
_entity.pdbx_description
1 polymer ?
#
loop_
_entity_poly.entity_id
_entity_poly.type
_entity_poly.pdbx_seq_one_letter_code
_entity_poly.pdbx_strand_id
1 'polypeptide(L)'
;MPVDPSAPRGFEYLYLNRKRKLSRAEVRRNLRLLGFDISRVLDICFPGPKVIGLLVHVQYKEEVISLLSTAKVPLVDGFDPLDPVNLADPELQHLSLADKANECAELQFTRCSRALSRLGTGRAHLVGPIGKYFCSKGWLDDDSLSQILSSLPPSSFASRGRDPGAAFRGDTVMSDALVSDSASAGSHSL
;
A
#
# COMPACT_ATOMS: atom_id res chain seq x y z
N MET A 1 -19.69 -5.69 -10.84
CA MET A 1 -19.10 -6.33 -12.03
C MET A 1 -18.87 -7.81 -11.71
N PRO A 2 -19.34 -8.75 -12.54
CA PRO A 2 -19.10 -10.19 -12.34
C PRO A 2 -17.61 -10.47 -12.49
N VAL A 3 -17.00 -11.12 -11.51
CA VAL A 3 -15.59 -11.51 -11.56
C VAL A 3 -15.52 -12.81 -12.34
N ASP A 4 -15.06 -12.76 -13.58
CA ASP A 4 -14.81 -13.95 -14.40
C ASP A 4 -13.85 -14.90 -13.65
N PRO A 5 -14.25 -16.15 -13.33
CA PRO A 5 -13.39 -17.10 -12.64
C PRO A 5 -12.14 -17.48 -13.45
N SER A 6 -12.11 -17.23 -14.77
CA SER A 6 -10.97 -17.53 -15.64
C SER A 6 -9.95 -16.39 -15.75
N ALA A 7 -10.23 -15.21 -15.18
CA ALA A 7 -9.32 -14.06 -15.28
C ALA A 7 -7.99 -14.35 -14.56
N PRO A 8 -6.83 -13.97 -15.13
CA PRO A 8 -5.53 -14.17 -14.48
C PRO A 8 -5.52 -13.52 -13.09
N ARG A 9 -5.32 -14.33 -12.06
CA ARG A 9 -5.21 -13.87 -10.67
C ARG A 9 -3.76 -13.95 -10.25
N GLY A 10 -3.22 -12.82 -9.82
CA GLY A 10 -1.84 -12.76 -9.36
C GLY A 10 -1.33 -11.35 -9.28
N PHE A 11 -0.05 -11.28 -8.98
CA PHE A 11 0.72 -10.05 -8.84
C PHE A 11 1.98 -10.16 -9.66
N GLU A 12 2.44 -9.03 -10.17
CA GLU A 12 3.69 -8.98 -10.91
C GLU A 12 4.43 -7.68 -10.61
N TYR A 13 5.76 -7.80 -10.51
CA TYR A 13 6.64 -6.64 -10.48
C TYR A 13 6.99 -6.22 -11.89
N LEU A 14 6.74 -4.96 -12.20
CA LEU A 14 7.17 -4.30 -13.42
C LEU A 14 8.35 -3.39 -13.10
N TYR A 15 9.43 -3.51 -13.87
CA TYR A 15 10.66 -2.77 -13.62
C TYR A 15 10.85 -1.65 -14.64
N LEU A 16 11.17 -0.45 -14.14
CA LEU A 16 11.37 0.74 -14.94
C LEU A 16 12.76 1.31 -14.70
N ASN A 17 13.39 1.79 -15.76
CA ASN A 17 14.64 2.54 -15.65
C ASN A 17 14.38 3.97 -15.15
N ARG A 18 15.26 4.47 -14.28
CA ARG A 18 15.30 5.88 -13.84
C ARG A 18 16.68 6.49 -14.11
N LYS A 19 16.69 7.71 -14.62
CA LYS A 19 17.94 8.45 -14.87
C LYS A 19 18.52 9.12 -13.61
N ARG A 20 17.65 9.49 -12.66
CA ARG A 20 18.02 10.17 -11.41
C ARG A 20 17.43 9.45 -10.19
N LYS A 21 17.96 9.74 -9.00
CA LYS A 21 17.33 9.32 -7.74
C LYS A 21 15.96 10.00 -7.64
N LEU A 22 14.93 9.20 -7.35
CA LEU A 22 13.56 9.65 -7.16
C LEU A 22 13.06 9.09 -5.84
N SER A 23 12.40 9.93 -5.06
CA SER A 23 11.66 9.54 -3.87
C SER A 23 10.37 8.81 -4.26
N ARG A 24 9.80 8.02 -3.34
CA ARG A 24 8.52 7.33 -3.57
C ARG A 24 7.38 8.31 -3.87
N ALA A 25 7.39 9.50 -3.26
CA ALA A 25 6.40 10.54 -3.48
C ALA A 25 6.48 11.09 -4.91
N GLU A 26 7.69 11.36 -5.41
CA GLU A 26 7.90 11.79 -6.80
C GLU A 26 7.50 10.72 -7.80
N VAL A 27 7.81 9.44 -7.53
CA VAL A 27 7.36 8.33 -8.39
C VAL A 27 5.84 8.30 -8.45
N ARG A 28 5.13 8.40 -7.32
CA ARG A 28 3.66 8.44 -7.30
C ARG A 28 3.11 9.66 -8.06
N ARG A 29 3.75 10.83 -7.92
CA ARG A 29 3.35 12.04 -8.66
C ARG A 29 3.52 11.84 -10.17
N ASN A 30 4.67 11.33 -10.59
CA ASN A 30 4.98 11.12 -12.01
C ASN A 30 4.04 10.08 -12.62
N LEU A 31 3.80 8.96 -11.94
CA LEU A 31 2.85 7.94 -12.39
C LEU A 31 1.43 8.52 -12.54
N ARG A 32 0.99 9.36 -11.60
CA ARG A 32 -0.31 10.04 -11.69
C ARG A 32 -0.39 10.96 -12.91
N LEU A 33 0.70 11.68 -13.23
CA LEU A 33 0.77 12.53 -14.43
C LEU A 33 0.73 11.71 -15.73
N LEU A 34 1.23 10.47 -15.71
CA LEU A 34 1.12 9.53 -16.82
C LEU A 34 -0.26 8.86 -16.93
N GLY A 35 -1.21 9.20 -16.05
CA GLY A 35 -2.56 8.64 -16.06
C GLY A 35 -2.72 7.33 -15.28
N PHE A 36 -1.73 6.92 -14.49
CA PHE A 36 -1.86 5.71 -13.67
C PHE A 36 -2.84 5.90 -12.53
N ASP A 37 -3.63 4.86 -12.29
CA ASP A 37 -4.40 4.72 -11.07
C ASP A 37 -3.48 4.26 -9.93
N ILE A 38 -3.02 5.23 -9.14
CA ILE A 38 -2.16 5.01 -7.98
C ILE A 38 -2.82 4.11 -6.92
N SER A 39 -4.15 3.97 -6.92
CA SER A 39 -4.83 3.04 -6.02
C SER A 39 -4.54 1.59 -6.38
N ARG A 40 -4.33 1.27 -7.66
CA ARG A 40 -4.03 -0.07 -8.19
C ARG A 40 -2.55 -0.44 -8.10
N VAL A 41 -1.67 0.53 -7.90
CA VAL A 41 -0.26 0.28 -7.59
C VAL A 41 -0.14 -0.14 -6.12
N LEU A 42 0.34 -1.37 -5.91
CA LEU A 42 0.37 -2.03 -4.61
C LEU A 42 1.62 -1.65 -3.82
N ASP A 43 2.78 -1.72 -4.46
CA ASP A 43 4.05 -1.28 -3.87
C ASP A 43 4.95 -0.61 -4.92
N ILE A 44 5.89 0.20 -4.43
CA ILE A 44 6.93 0.86 -5.24
C ILE A 44 8.27 0.55 -4.57
N CYS A 45 9.07 -0.34 -5.13
CA CYS A 45 10.38 -0.69 -4.58
C CYS A 45 11.51 -0.09 -5.44
N PHE A 46 12.72 -0.04 -4.88
CA PHE A 46 13.94 0.34 -5.60
C PHE A 46 14.93 -0.81 -5.45
N PRO A 47 14.82 -1.84 -6.30
CA PRO A 47 15.57 -3.08 -6.13
C PRO A 47 17.06 -2.92 -6.47
N GLY A 48 17.39 -1.94 -7.32
CA GLY A 48 18.76 -1.74 -7.79
C GLY A 48 19.08 -0.28 -8.13
N PRO A 49 20.34 -0.02 -8.52
CA PRO A 49 20.75 1.27 -9.05
C PRO A 49 19.88 1.60 -10.26
N LYS A 50 19.33 2.81 -10.31
CA LYS A 50 18.58 3.26 -11.50
C LYS A 50 17.38 2.38 -11.92
N VAL A 51 16.87 1.49 -11.05
CA VAL A 51 15.66 0.70 -11.30
C VAL A 51 14.57 1.03 -10.28
N ILE A 52 13.32 1.06 -10.74
CA ILE A 52 12.10 1.19 -9.95
C ILE A 52 11.29 -0.08 -10.19
N GLY A 53 10.88 -0.78 -9.13
CA GLY A 53 9.92 -1.87 -9.22
C GLY A 53 8.53 -1.40 -8.82
N LEU A 54 7.53 -1.72 -9.63
CA LEU A 54 6.12 -1.45 -9.36
C LEU A 54 5.38 -2.77 -9.21
N LEU A 55 4.75 -3.00 -8.05
CA LEU A 55 3.90 -4.17 -7.85
C LEU A 55 2.47 -3.84 -8.27
N VAL A 56 1.94 -4.60 -9.22
CA VAL A 56 0.57 -4.43 -9.74
C VAL A 56 -0.15 -5.77 -9.84
N HIS A 57 -1.47 -5.72 -9.90
CA HIS A 57 -2.27 -6.88 -10.28
C HIS A 57 -2.05 -7.23 -11.74
N VAL A 58 -2.03 -8.53 -12.07
CA VAL A 58 -1.88 -9.00 -13.46
C VAL A 58 -2.96 -8.42 -14.39
N GLN A 59 -4.17 -8.25 -13.90
CA GLN A 59 -5.28 -7.61 -14.65
C GLN A 59 -5.01 -6.14 -15.02
N TYR A 60 -4.16 -5.45 -14.26
CA TYR A 60 -3.78 -4.06 -14.52
C TYR A 60 -2.52 -3.94 -15.37
N LYS A 61 -1.81 -5.05 -15.61
CA LYS A 61 -0.53 -5.06 -16.33
C LYS A 61 -0.66 -4.51 -17.75
N GLU A 62 -1.65 -4.94 -18.52
CA GLU A 62 -1.84 -4.50 -19.90
C GLU A 62 -2.09 -2.98 -19.98
N GLU A 63 -2.89 -2.45 -19.06
CA GLU A 63 -3.15 -1.01 -18.94
C GLU A 63 -1.88 -0.25 -18.56
N VAL A 64 -1.06 -0.79 -17.64
CA VAL A 64 0.23 -0.18 -17.29
C VAL A 64 1.18 -0.16 -18.49
N ILE A 65 1.28 -1.27 -19.23
CA ILE A 65 2.16 -1.36 -20.40
C ILE A 65 1.72 -0.36 -21.48
N SER A 66 0.42 -0.21 -21.72
CA SER A 66 -0.10 0.74 -22.72
C SER A 66 0.18 2.19 -22.32
N LEU A 67 0.01 2.54 -21.05
CA LEU A 67 0.35 3.87 -20.52
C LEU A 67 1.87 4.16 -20.63
N LEU A 68 2.72 3.19 -20.29
CA LEU A 68 4.18 3.33 -20.42
C LEU A 68 4.62 3.46 -21.87
N SER A 69 4.03 2.67 -22.77
CA SER A 69 4.28 2.74 -24.21
C SER A 69 3.91 4.11 -24.77
N THR A 70 2.74 4.64 -24.38
CA THR A 70 2.30 6.00 -24.73
C THR A 70 3.28 7.06 -24.24
N ALA A 71 3.81 6.87 -23.03
CA ALA A 71 4.81 7.74 -22.42
C ALA A 71 6.24 7.53 -22.94
N LYS A 72 6.48 6.56 -23.84
CA LYS A 72 7.80 6.14 -24.34
C LYS A 72 8.78 5.77 -23.22
N VAL A 73 8.27 5.20 -22.13
CA VAL A 73 9.08 4.73 -21.01
C VAL A 73 9.38 3.24 -21.23
N PRO A 74 10.64 2.84 -21.44
CA PRO A 74 10.99 1.44 -21.62
C PRO A 74 10.84 0.67 -20.31
N LEU A 75 10.21 -0.50 -20.40
CA LEU A 75 10.24 -1.53 -19.36
C LEU A 75 11.60 -2.23 -19.37
N VAL A 76 12.03 -2.68 -18.20
CA VAL A 76 13.21 -3.54 -18.04
C VAL A 76 12.72 -4.97 -18.00
N ASP A 77 12.90 -5.67 -19.13
CA ASP A 77 12.56 -7.09 -19.22
C ASP A 77 13.67 -7.94 -18.61
N GLY A 78 13.28 -9.00 -17.89
CA GLY A 78 14.22 -9.98 -17.32
C GLY A 78 15.03 -9.52 -16.11
N PHE A 79 14.67 -8.40 -15.47
CA PHE A 79 15.34 -7.97 -14.25
C PHE A 79 15.05 -8.94 -13.09
N ASP A 80 16.10 -9.59 -12.58
CA ASP A 80 16.04 -10.42 -11.39
C ASP A 80 16.62 -9.68 -10.17
N PRO A 81 15.81 -9.34 -9.14
CA PRO A 81 16.31 -8.67 -7.95
C PRO A 81 17.31 -9.49 -7.13
N LEU A 82 17.42 -10.80 -7.37
CA LEU A 82 18.37 -11.68 -6.68
C LEU A 82 19.72 -11.78 -7.41
N ASP A 83 19.83 -11.28 -8.63
CA ASP A 83 21.06 -11.37 -9.41
C ASP A 83 22.17 -10.50 -8.76
N PRO A 84 23.34 -11.08 -8.41
CA PRO A 84 24.47 -10.32 -7.86
C PRO A 84 24.97 -9.20 -8.77
N VAL A 85 24.68 -9.24 -10.08
CA VAL A 85 25.03 -8.17 -11.03
C VAL A 85 24.27 -6.86 -10.72
N ASN A 86 23.11 -6.96 -10.08
CA ASN A 86 22.29 -5.79 -9.72
C ASN A 86 22.77 -5.07 -8.44
N LEU A 87 23.71 -5.68 -7.71
CA LEU A 87 24.36 -5.09 -6.55
C LEU A 87 25.46 -4.12 -6.99
N ALA A 88 25.08 -2.87 -7.28
CA ALA A 88 26.04 -1.84 -7.70
C ALA A 88 26.64 -1.03 -6.55
N ASP A 89 26.65 -1.57 -5.32
CA ASP A 89 27.33 -0.91 -4.21
C ASP A 89 28.85 -1.06 -4.38
N PRO A 90 29.61 0.04 -4.54
CA PRO A 90 31.07 -0.02 -4.64
C PRO A 90 31.71 -0.73 -3.44
N GLU A 91 31.10 -0.62 -2.26
CA GLU A 91 31.58 -1.25 -1.04
C GLU A 91 31.31 -2.76 -1.01
N LEU A 92 30.48 -3.31 -1.90
CA LEU A 92 30.21 -4.75 -1.94
C LEU A 92 30.90 -5.41 -3.16
N GLN A 93 31.62 -4.64 -3.98
CA GLN A 93 32.26 -5.18 -5.19
C GLN A 93 33.39 -6.16 -4.90
N HIS A 94 34.04 -6.03 -3.74
CA HIS A 94 35.13 -6.92 -3.32
C HIS A 94 34.65 -8.29 -2.80
N LEU A 95 33.35 -8.45 -2.55
CA LEU A 95 32.77 -9.71 -2.08
C LEU A 95 32.72 -10.77 -3.18
N SER A 96 32.74 -12.04 -2.76
CA SER A 96 32.56 -13.17 -3.67
C SER A 96 31.15 -13.18 -4.29
N LEU A 97 30.97 -13.91 -5.39
CA LEU A 97 29.65 -14.02 -6.02
C LEU A 97 28.61 -14.66 -5.09
N ALA A 98 29.02 -15.59 -4.23
CA ALA A 98 28.14 -16.23 -3.27
C ALA A 98 27.67 -15.25 -2.18
N ASP A 99 28.60 -14.46 -1.63
CA ASP A 99 28.27 -13.46 -0.61
C ASP A 99 27.38 -12.35 -1.18
N LYS A 100 27.62 -11.93 -2.43
CA LYS A 100 26.76 -10.96 -3.13
C LYS A 100 25.35 -11.50 -3.33
N ALA A 101 25.19 -12.78 -3.67
CA ALA A 101 23.88 -13.40 -3.81
C ALA A 101 23.13 -13.44 -2.46
N ASN A 102 23.85 -13.72 -1.37
CA ASN A 102 23.28 -13.68 -0.02
C ASN A 102 22.82 -12.26 0.36
N GLU A 103 23.65 -11.24 0.12
CA GLU A 103 23.29 -9.83 0.33
C GLU A 103 22.09 -9.41 -0.52
N CYS A 104 22.02 -9.82 -1.78
CA CYS A 104 20.86 -9.57 -2.64
C CYS A 104 19.58 -10.19 -2.04
N ALA A 105 19.66 -11.42 -1.52
CA ALA A 105 18.55 -12.10 -0.88
C ALA A 105 18.08 -11.36 0.38
N GLU A 106 19.00 -10.98 1.27
CA GLU A 106 18.71 -10.21 2.49
C GLU A 106 18.07 -8.84 2.20
N LEU A 107 18.60 -8.13 1.20
CA LEU A 107 18.05 -6.86 0.74
C LEU A 107 16.65 -7.06 0.17
N GLN A 108 16.42 -8.12 -0.61
CA GLN A 108 15.11 -8.41 -1.18
C GLN A 108 14.11 -8.81 -0.11
N PHE A 109 14.49 -9.66 0.84
CA PHE A 109 13.71 -9.99 2.02
C PHE A 109 13.27 -8.73 2.77
N THR A 110 14.22 -7.85 3.08
CA THR A 110 13.95 -6.57 3.76
C THR A 110 12.96 -5.71 2.96
N ARG A 111 13.08 -5.66 1.62
CA ARG A 111 12.15 -4.90 0.76
C ARG A 111 10.74 -5.50 0.80
N CYS A 112 10.62 -6.81 0.70
CA CYS A 112 9.36 -7.55 0.77
C CYS A 112 8.67 -7.34 2.12
N SER A 113 9.38 -7.53 3.23
CA SER A 113 8.87 -7.30 4.60
C SER A 113 8.36 -5.87 4.76
N ARG A 114 9.13 -4.87 4.33
CA ARG A 114 8.70 -3.46 4.37
C ARG A 114 7.51 -3.19 3.45
N ALA A 115 7.38 -3.87 2.31
CA ALA A 115 6.23 -3.75 1.43
C ALA A 115 4.96 -4.28 2.10
N LEU A 116 5.03 -5.45 2.74
CA LEU A 116 3.93 -6.04 3.49
C LEU A 116 3.51 -5.17 4.68
N SER A 117 4.45 -4.63 5.46
CA SER A 117 4.11 -3.72 6.58
C SER A 117 3.39 -2.46 6.10
N ARG A 118 3.83 -1.86 4.97
CA ARG A 118 3.15 -0.70 4.37
C ARG A 118 1.74 -1.04 3.92
N LEU A 119 1.58 -2.18 3.24
CA LEU A 119 0.27 -2.66 2.80
C LEU A 119 -0.64 -2.96 4.00
N GLY A 120 -0.09 -3.44 5.11
CA GLY A 120 -0.81 -3.70 6.36
C GLY A 120 -1.61 -2.52 6.89
N THR A 121 -1.05 -1.30 6.83
CA THR A 121 -1.67 -0.10 7.40
C THR A 121 -2.95 0.40 6.70
N GLY A 122 -3.27 -0.10 5.51
CA GLY A 122 -4.49 0.31 4.79
C GLY A 122 -5.10 -0.72 3.86
N ARG A 123 -4.42 -1.84 3.62
CA ARG A 123 -4.80 -2.91 2.69
C ARG A 123 -4.45 -4.29 3.27
N ALA A 124 -4.77 -4.52 4.55
CA ALA A 124 -4.47 -5.77 5.25
C ALA A 124 -4.92 -7.04 4.49
N HIS A 125 -6.07 -6.98 3.79
CA HIS A 125 -6.59 -8.08 2.98
C HIS A 125 -5.69 -8.50 1.81
N LEU A 126 -4.78 -7.62 1.34
CA LEU A 126 -3.83 -7.92 0.27
C LEU A 126 -2.52 -8.52 0.79
N VAL A 127 -2.22 -8.40 2.08
CA VAL A 127 -0.94 -8.84 2.66
C VAL A 127 -0.77 -10.36 2.53
N GLY A 128 -1.81 -11.13 2.83
CA GLY A 128 -1.78 -12.60 2.69
C GLY A 128 -1.51 -13.06 1.25
N PRO A 129 -2.32 -12.65 0.26
CA PRO A 129 -2.10 -13.01 -1.14
C PRO A 129 -0.74 -12.56 -1.71
N ILE A 130 -0.29 -11.34 -1.40
CA ILE A 130 1.00 -10.82 -1.87
C ILE A 130 2.15 -11.54 -1.16
N GLY A 131 2.01 -11.83 0.13
CA GLY A 131 2.98 -12.62 0.88
C GLY A 131 3.19 -14.00 0.28
N LYS A 132 2.10 -14.72 -0.04
CA LYS A 132 2.19 -16.02 -0.74
C LYS A 132 2.87 -15.91 -2.10
N TYR A 133 2.67 -14.80 -2.81
CA TYR A 133 3.40 -14.52 -4.05
C TYR A 133 4.90 -14.29 -3.80
N PHE A 134 5.31 -13.64 -2.71
CA PHE A 134 6.72 -13.51 -2.35
C PHE A 134 7.33 -14.87 -1.95
N CYS A 135 6.59 -15.71 -1.23
CA CYS A 135 7.02 -17.06 -0.89
C CYS A 135 7.23 -17.93 -2.15
N SER A 136 6.29 -17.88 -3.11
CA SER A 136 6.43 -18.65 -4.35
C SER A 136 7.60 -18.20 -5.23
N LYS A 137 8.08 -16.97 -5.05
CA LYS A 137 9.29 -16.43 -5.68
C LYS A 137 10.57 -16.71 -4.89
N GLY A 138 10.48 -17.28 -3.69
CA GLY A 138 11.62 -17.52 -2.81
C GLY A 138 12.21 -16.24 -2.20
N TRP A 139 11.45 -15.14 -2.16
CA TRP A 139 11.90 -13.86 -1.58
C TRP A 139 11.58 -13.73 -0.09
N LEU A 140 10.67 -14.57 0.39
CA LEU A 140 10.19 -14.59 1.77
C LEU A 140 9.94 -16.05 2.15
N ASP A 141 10.22 -16.41 3.39
CA ASP A 141 9.86 -17.67 4.01
C ASP A 141 8.46 -17.61 4.61
N ASP A 142 7.80 -18.78 4.71
CA ASP A 142 6.44 -18.90 5.23
C ASP A 142 6.34 -18.54 6.73
N ASP A 143 7.42 -18.76 7.49
CA ASP A 143 7.50 -18.43 8.91
C ASP A 143 7.52 -16.92 9.11
N SER A 144 8.39 -16.20 8.40
CA SER A 144 8.40 -14.73 8.40
C SER A 144 7.10 -14.13 7.91
N LEU A 145 6.45 -14.73 6.89
CA LEU A 145 5.13 -14.30 6.46
C LEU A 145 4.10 -14.41 7.60
N SER A 146 4.10 -15.54 8.30
CA SER A 146 3.19 -15.79 9.42
C SER A 146 3.39 -14.80 10.56
N GLN A 147 4.65 -14.47 10.87
CA GLN A 147 5.00 -13.43 11.86
C GLN A 147 4.52 -12.03 11.43
N ILE A 148 4.68 -11.68 10.16
CA ILE A 148 4.19 -10.40 9.64
C ILE A 148 2.67 -10.35 9.76
N LEU A 149 1.97 -11.41 9.37
CA LEU A 149 0.50 -11.48 9.44
C LEU A 149 -0.02 -11.41 10.88
N SER A 150 0.66 -12.03 11.85
CA SER A 150 0.28 -11.97 13.26
C SER A 150 0.56 -10.60 13.91
N SER A 151 1.56 -9.88 13.41
CA SER A 151 1.90 -8.52 13.87
C SER A 151 1.00 -7.42 13.29
N LEU A 152 0.18 -7.73 12.29
CA LEU A 152 -0.72 -6.75 11.69
C LEU A 152 -1.79 -6.32 12.71
N PRO A 153 -2.09 -5.02 12.81
CA PRO A 153 -3.20 -4.58 13.63
C PRO A 153 -4.49 -5.27 13.13
N PRO A 154 -5.37 -5.73 14.03
CA PRO A 154 -6.63 -6.33 13.62
C PRO A 154 -7.36 -5.33 12.73
N SER A 155 -7.69 -5.80 11.52
CA SER A 155 -8.46 -5.05 10.54
C SER A 155 -9.67 -4.42 11.22
N SER A 156 -9.71 -3.09 11.31
CA SER A 156 -10.83 -2.33 11.87
C SER A 156 -12.13 -2.47 11.06
N PHE A 157 -12.15 -3.34 10.04
CA PHE A 157 -13.35 -3.71 9.32
C PHE A 157 -14.23 -4.72 10.08
N ALA A 158 -13.74 -5.32 11.18
CA ALA A 158 -14.50 -6.29 11.96
C ALA A 158 -15.43 -5.68 13.04
N SER A 159 -15.47 -4.36 13.24
CA SER A 159 -16.33 -3.73 14.27
C SER A 159 -17.46 -2.84 13.77
N ARG A 160 -17.68 -2.71 12.45
CA ARG A 160 -19.00 -2.28 11.95
C ARG A 160 -19.94 -3.47 11.85
N GLY A 161 -20.04 -4.21 12.95
CA GLY A 161 -21.21 -5.00 13.24
C GLY A 161 -22.40 -4.04 13.24
N ARG A 162 -23.20 -4.17 12.20
CA ARG A 162 -24.59 -3.72 12.15
C ARG A 162 -25.23 -4.10 13.48
N ASP A 163 -25.57 -3.10 14.29
CA ASP A 163 -26.47 -3.25 15.42
C ASP A 163 -27.84 -2.74 14.93
N PRO A 164 -28.73 -3.61 14.42
CA PRO A 164 -30.08 -3.20 14.04
C PRO A 164 -30.93 -3.23 15.31
N GLY A 165 -30.78 -2.22 16.17
CA GLY A 165 -31.51 -2.24 17.45
C GLY A 165 -31.40 -1.03 18.36
N ALA A 166 -30.40 -0.16 18.21
CA ALA A 166 -30.33 1.07 19.00
C ALA A 166 -31.09 2.20 18.29
N ALA A 167 -32.43 2.09 18.30
CA ALA A 167 -33.29 3.21 18.00
C ALA A 167 -32.92 4.40 18.89
N PHE A 168 -32.60 5.50 18.22
CA PHE A 168 -32.55 6.87 18.67
C PHE A 168 -33.63 7.15 19.74
N ARG A 169 -33.23 7.10 21.02
CA ARG A 169 -34.01 7.65 22.14
C ARG A 169 -33.27 8.85 22.70
N GLY A 170 -33.13 9.86 21.85
CA GLY A 170 -32.83 11.23 22.26
C GLY A 170 -34.14 12.01 22.25
N ASP A 171 -34.90 11.91 23.35
CA ASP A 171 -36.03 12.80 23.63
C ASP A 171 -35.48 14.23 23.71
N THR A 172 -35.53 14.94 22.59
CA THR A 172 -35.30 16.38 22.53
C THR A 172 -36.61 17.04 22.91
N VAL A 173 -36.85 17.20 24.21
CA VAL A 173 -37.94 18.03 24.69
C VAL A 173 -37.49 19.48 24.53
N MET A 174 -37.88 20.08 23.41
CA MET A 174 -37.90 21.54 23.29
C MET A 174 -38.94 22.05 24.29
N SER A 175 -38.49 22.82 25.29
CA SER A 175 -39.37 23.59 26.14
C SER A 175 -38.86 25.03 26.19
N ASP A 176 -39.82 25.90 25.93
CA ASP A 176 -39.72 27.27 25.48
C ASP A 176 -38.94 28.21 26.40
N ALA A 177 -38.28 29.18 25.76
CA ALA A 177 -37.70 30.33 26.41
C ALA A 177 -38.78 31.36 26.75
N LEU A 178 -39.14 31.47 28.04
CA LEU A 178 -39.75 32.68 28.59
C LEU A 178 -39.21 32.89 30.00
N VAL A 179 -38.09 33.61 30.07
CA VAL A 179 -37.67 34.30 31.29
C VAL A 179 -38.48 35.59 31.35
N SER A 180 -39.68 35.50 31.93
CA SER A 180 -40.47 36.68 32.29
C SER A 180 -40.12 37.07 33.72
N ASP A 181 -39.64 38.29 33.82
CA ASP A 181 -39.15 38.96 35.01
C ASP A 181 -40.24 39.08 36.10
N SER A 182 -39.78 39.01 37.34
CA SER A 182 -40.53 39.06 38.58
C SER A 182 -41.28 40.38 38.79
N ALA A 183 -42.53 40.26 39.25
CA ALA A 183 -43.28 41.37 39.81
C ALA A 183 -42.73 41.76 41.20
N SER A 184 -42.47 43.05 41.40
CA SER A 184 -42.60 43.67 42.73
C SER A 184 -43.12 45.08 42.59
N ALA A 185 -44.37 45.25 43.04
CA ALA A 185 -44.99 46.54 43.27
C ALA A 185 -44.35 47.18 44.51
N GLY A 186 -43.81 48.38 44.33
CA GLY A 186 -43.31 49.24 45.39
C GLY A 186 -43.79 50.68 45.18
N SER A 187 -44.96 50.96 45.73
CA SER A 187 -45.38 52.21 46.40
C SER A 187 -45.18 53.56 45.70
N HIS A 188 -46.33 54.16 45.38
CA HIS A 188 -46.57 55.59 45.22
C HIS A 188 -45.98 56.43 46.38
N SER A 189 -45.42 57.59 46.03
CA SER A 189 -45.28 58.73 46.94
C SER A 189 -46.59 59.53 46.96
N LEU A 190 -47.13 59.78 48.15
CA LEU A 190 -47.53 61.08 48.72
C LEU A 190 -48.16 60.84 50.09
#